data_AF-A0A7T0PDQ7-F1
#
_entry.id   AF-A0A7T0PDQ7-F1
#
_cell.length_a   1.000
_cell.length_b   1.000
_cell.length_c   1.000
_cell.angle_alpha   90.00
_cell.angle_beta   90.00
_cell.angle_gamma   90.00
#
_symmetry.space_group_name_H-M   'P 1'
#
loop_
_entity.id
_entity.type
_entity.pdbx_description
1 polymer ?
#
loop_
_entity_poly.entity_id
_entity_poly.type
_entity_poly.pdbx_seq_one_letter_code
_entity_poly.pdbx_strand_id
1 'polypeptide(L)'
;MTLVQLVTRGLGPAWVGINRLSGKAQCLWLIDPVYADEDGKSPNMALLAATSRTLGGFLDHDPNFAHRFSRSPFYTGDSPDRYIWYRQHHRIDRLSDFIREVREVTDEPQHVLPRQEFSSGRELIETVKARREQAQAFRAIADEIEVEMGEETDRYNPDLVDGVLVRWINPGRAARDETAFRHALKTAHRLRAAGERMTDAAIIDAYERAYNIAQREGADGRAPEMPPMRDRQTMARRVRGYVTQGKTDSYGTPTARYATTSQRKALATMGRRGGKKSAQRWETDPEGEYAQGRRATLQKTHRKKKAQGVSNRQRVGLFITAFWVEMDRLPTWAEIQAETGLSRATVARHVSALKESGDLPA
;
A
#
# COMPACT_ATOMS: atom_id res chain seq x y z
N MET A 1 20.16 15.01 9.99
CA MET A 1 19.45 16.24 9.57
C MET A 1 17.99 16.28 10.00
N THR A 2 17.32 15.15 10.20
CA THR A 2 15.85 15.05 10.36
C THR A 2 15.30 15.55 11.70
N LEU A 3 15.90 15.19 12.84
CA LEU A 3 15.41 15.63 14.16
C LEU A 3 15.51 17.15 14.39
N VAL A 4 16.56 17.78 13.90
CA VAL A 4 16.78 19.24 14.04
C VAL A 4 15.65 20.02 13.38
N GLN A 5 15.13 19.54 12.24
CA GLN A 5 14.01 20.18 11.54
C GLN A 5 12.70 20.13 12.35
N LEU A 6 12.48 19.06 13.11
CA LEU A 6 11.35 19.03 14.05
C LEU A 6 11.55 20.02 15.17
N VAL A 7 12.75 20.07 15.78
CA VAL A 7 13.05 20.99 16.88
C VAL A 7 12.90 22.46 16.46
N THR A 8 13.36 22.85 15.26
CA THR A 8 13.24 24.23 14.78
C THR A 8 11.80 24.66 14.52
N ARG A 9 10.91 23.71 14.16
CA ARG A 9 9.47 23.94 14.09
C ARG A 9 8.76 23.79 15.44
N GLY A 10 9.52 23.59 16.51
CA GLY A 10 8.98 23.37 17.83
C GLY A 10 8.26 22.04 17.96
N LEU A 11 8.54 21.02 17.16
CA LEU A 11 7.96 19.66 17.26
C LEU A 11 8.93 18.67 17.93
N GLY A 12 9.90 19.20 18.68
CA GLY A 12 10.90 18.40 19.37
C GLY A 12 10.30 17.40 20.37
N PRO A 13 11.06 16.37 20.74
CA PRO A 13 10.65 15.46 21.80
C PRO A 13 10.69 16.17 23.16
N ALA A 14 9.71 15.86 24.01
CA ALA A 14 9.67 16.35 25.39
C ALA A 14 10.85 15.80 26.23
N TRP A 15 11.30 14.58 25.92
CA TRP A 15 12.45 13.95 26.57
C TRP A 15 13.33 13.21 25.57
N VAL A 16 14.64 13.27 25.79
CA VAL A 16 15.64 12.53 25.01
C VAL A 16 16.43 11.63 25.95
N GLY A 17 16.43 10.34 25.69
CA GLY A 17 17.21 9.34 26.39
C GLY A 17 18.46 8.98 25.60
N ILE A 18 19.63 8.96 26.23
CA ILE A 18 20.89 8.54 25.61
C ILE A 18 21.49 7.38 26.41
N ASN A 19 21.74 6.26 25.74
CA ASN A 19 22.51 5.16 26.31
C ASN A 19 24.01 5.42 26.07
N ARG A 20 24.79 5.55 27.16
CA ARG A 20 26.21 5.94 27.09
C ARG A 20 27.11 4.89 26.45
N LEU A 21 26.76 3.60 26.52
CA LEU A 21 27.57 2.51 25.99
C LEU A 21 27.35 2.30 24.49
N SER A 22 26.08 2.23 24.08
CA SER A 22 25.72 1.97 22.68
C SER A 22 25.62 3.22 21.81
N GLY A 23 25.61 4.42 22.40
CA GLY A 23 25.36 5.68 21.71
C GLY A 23 23.92 5.82 21.18
N LYS A 24 23.03 4.84 21.42
CA LYS A 24 21.66 4.86 20.93
C LYS A 24 20.85 5.93 21.65
N ALA A 25 20.02 6.64 20.89
CA ALA A 25 19.08 7.63 21.41
C ALA A 25 17.63 7.13 21.35
N GLN A 26 16.83 7.54 22.33
CA GLN A 26 15.38 7.40 22.34
C GLN A 26 14.74 8.77 22.53
N CYS A 27 13.60 8.99 21.90
CA CYS A 27 12.86 10.25 21.95
C CYS A 27 11.44 9.98 22.43
N LEU A 28 10.93 10.83 23.33
CA LEU A 28 9.57 10.75 23.84
C LEU A 28 8.83 12.05 23.57
N TRP A 29 7.65 11.93 22.99
CA TRP A 29 6.68 13.00 22.84
C TRP A 29 5.55 12.79 23.85
N LEU A 30 5.09 13.88 24.46
CA LEU A 30 3.89 13.86 25.28
C LEU A 30 2.73 14.23 24.35
N ILE A 31 1.73 13.35 24.26
CA ILE A 31 0.55 13.55 23.43
C ILE A 31 -0.72 13.50 24.28
N ASP A 32 -1.82 14.02 23.73
CA ASP A 32 -3.14 13.87 24.33
C ASP A 32 -3.52 12.38 24.53
N PRO A 33 -4.27 12.05 25.59
CA PRO A 33 -4.68 10.68 25.86
C PRO A 33 -5.53 10.13 24.71
N VAL A 34 -5.14 8.96 24.22
CA VAL A 34 -5.84 8.25 23.13
C VAL A 34 -6.67 7.12 23.72
N TYR A 35 -7.99 7.22 23.58
CA TYR A 35 -8.93 6.19 24.01
C TYR A 35 -9.28 5.23 22.87
N ALA A 36 -9.54 3.98 23.24
CA ALA A 36 -9.97 2.92 22.35
C ALA A 36 -11.32 2.34 22.84
N ASP A 37 -12.09 1.74 21.93
CA ASP A 37 -13.25 0.94 22.28
C ASP A 37 -12.84 -0.40 22.91
N GLU A 38 -13.83 -1.23 23.26
CA GLU A 38 -13.63 -2.56 23.85
C GLU A 38 -12.78 -3.49 22.97
N ASP A 39 -12.81 -3.29 21.64
CA ASP A 39 -12.00 -4.03 20.67
C ASP A 39 -10.58 -3.44 20.48
N GLY A 40 -10.22 -2.42 21.26
CA GLY A 40 -8.94 -1.72 21.16
C GLY A 40 -8.82 -0.85 19.89
N LYS A 41 -9.94 -0.49 19.27
CA LYS A 41 -10.00 0.31 18.04
C LYS A 41 -10.66 1.66 18.32
N SER A 42 -10.26 2.68 17.59
CA SER A 42 -10.97 3.96 17.52
C SER A 42 -10.38 4.78 16.37
N PRO A 43 -11.08 5.82 15.88
CA PRO A 43 -10.49 6.78 14.97
C PRO A 43 -9.19 7.40 15.50
N ASN A 44 -9.11 7.64 16.83
CA ASN A 44 -7.91 8.19 17.46
C ASN A 44 -6.77 7.17 17.52
N MET A 45 -7.06 5.88 17.70
CA MET A 45 -6.06 4.81 17.58
C MET A 45 -5.51 4.69 16.16
N ALA A 46 -6.38 4.88 15.14
CA ALA A 46 -5.95 4.92 13.75
C ALA A 46 -5.06 6.14 13.46
N LEU A 47 -5.42 7.31 14.03
CA LEU A 47 -4.61 8.51 13.98
C LEU A 47 -3.25 8.29 14.64
N LEU A 48 -3.21 7.64 15.82
CA LEU A 48 -1.98 7.34 16.55
C LEU A 48 -1.06 6.45 15.72
N ALA A 49 -1.60 5.39 15.12
CA ALA A 49 -0.83 4.51 14.26
C ALA A 49 -0.28 5.22 13.01
N ALA A 50 -1.05 6.14 12.42
CA ALA A 50 -0.59 6.96 11.29
C ALA A 50 0.53 7.91 11.71
N THR A 51 0.34 8.64 12.83
CA THR A 51 1.34 9.55 13.40
C THR A 51 2.64 8.83 13.69
N SER A 52 2.59 7.68 14.37
CA SER A 52 3.79 6.89 14.68
C SER A 52 4.53 6.45 13.42
N ARG A 53 3.79 6.03 12.38
CA ARG A 53 4.40 5.59 11.12
C ARG A 53 5.06 6.73 10.36
N THR A 54 4.37 7.86 10.19
CA THR A 54 4.91 9.02 9.46
C THR A 54 6.09 9.62 10.21
N LEU A 55 5.94 9.92 11.51
CA LEU A 55 7.03 10.48 12.33
C LEU A 55 8.26 9.57 12.30
N GLY A 56 8.04 8.28 12.52
CA GLY A 56 9.17 7.39 12.56
C GLY A 56 9.80 7.18 11.17
N GLY A 57 9.02 7.10 10.09
CA GLY A 57 9.57 7.04 8.73
C GLY A 57 10.46 8.24 8.43
N PHE A 58 10.07 9.43 8.89
CA PHE A 58 10.88 10.64 8.79
C PHE A 58 12.16 10.59 9.63
N LEU A 59 12.12 9.93 10.78
CA LEU A 59 13.29 9.75 11.66
C LEU A 59 14.15 8.53 11.30
N ASP A 60 13.87 7.88 10.17
CA ASP A 60 14.54 6.64 9.72
C ASP A 60 14.46 5.53 10.79
N HIS A 61 13.36 5.49 11.55
CA HIS A 61 13.11 4.39 12.47
C HIS A 61 12.73 3.13 11.67
N ASP A 62 13.12 1.95 12.17
CA ASP A 62 12.51 0.70 11.73
C ASP A 62 11.26 0.43 12.58
N PRO A 63 10.04 0.45 11.99
CA PRO A 63 8.78 0.21 12.71
C PRO A 63 8.67 -1.21 13.28
N ASN A 64 9.51 -2.15 12.84
CA ASN A 64 9.63 -3.51 13.40
C ASN A 64 10.67 -3.59 14.53
N PHE A 65 11.52 -2.56 14.69
CA PHE A 65 12.59 -2.48 15.68
C PHE A 65 12.20 -1.64 16.89
N ALA A 66 11.40 -0.58 16.67
CA ALA A 66 10.90 0.26 17.75
C ALA A 66 9.93 -0.54 18.62
N HIS A 67 10.40 -0.97 19.80
CA HIS A 67 9.51 -1.47 20.83
C HIS A 67 8.40 -0.43 21.05
N ARG A 68 7.14 -0.82 20.83
CA ARG A 68 5.97 -0.08 21.32
C ARG A 68 5.99 -0.16 22.84
N PHE A 69 6.78 0.68 23.48
CA PHE A 69 7.06 0.74 24.92
C PHE A 69 8.22 -0.16 25.39
N SER A 70 9.38 0.47 25.58
CA SER A 70 10.47 -0.02 26.42
C SER A 70 10.12 0.20 27.89
N ARG A 71 10.73 -0.60 28.79
CA ARG A 71 10.73 -0.45 30.25
C ARG A 71 10.69 1.02 30.64
N SER A 72 9.89 1.35 31.67
CA SER A 72 9.64 2.70 32.17
C SER A 72 10.73 3.69 31.75
N PRO A 73 10.40 4.72 30.96
CA PRO A 73 11.39 5.68 30.47
C PRO A 73 12.07 6.46 31.60
N PHE A 74 11.74 6.20 32.85
CA PHE A 74 12.39 6.80 34.01
C PHE A 74 13.09 5.75 34.88
N TYR A 75 13.61 4.67 34.28
CA TYR A 75 14.40 3.68 35.01
C TYR A 75 15.63 4.34 35.67
N THR A 76 15.66 4.37 37.00
CA THR A 76 16.69 5.01 37.83
C THR A 76 17.74 4.05 38.38
N GLY A 77 17.67 2.74 38.07
CA GLY A 77 18.62 1.76 38.60
C GLY A 77 19.99 1.78 37.90
N ASP A 78 20.95 1.02 38.45
CA ASP A 78 22.36 1.12 38.08
C ASP A 78 22.80 0.36 36.82
N SER A 79 21.85 -0.12 36.01
CA SER A 79 22.19 -0.82 34.77
C SER A 79 23.11 0.04 33.89
N PRO A 80 24.22 -0.52 33.37
CA PRO A 80 25.13 0.21 32.48
C PRO A 80 24.49 0.47 31.10
N ASP A 81 23.48 -0.32 30.72
CA ASP A 81 22.68 -0.14 29.50
C ASP A 81 21.51 0.84 29.66
N ARG A 82 21.44 1.57 30.79
CA ARG A 82 20.34 2.51 31.02
C ARG A 82 20.41 3.70 30.09
N TYR A 83 19.25 4.19 29.71
CA TYR A 83 19.12 5.50 29.08
C TYR A 83 19.17 6.58 30.15
N ILE A 84 19.98 7.61 29.93
CA ILE A 84 19.98 8.83 30.72
C ILE A 84 19.07 9.82 30.03
N TRP A 85 18.05 10.27 30.75
CA TRP A 85 16.96 11.06 30.20
C TRP A 85 17.13 12.54 30.49
N TYR A 86 17.05 13.35 29.45
CA TYR A 86 17.14 14.80 29.49
C TYR A 86 15.81 15.40 29.09
N ARG A 87 15.19 16.14 30.03
CA ARG A 87 13.97 16.90 29.77
C ARG A 87 14.27 18.06 28.84
N GLN A 88 13.48 18.18 27.78
CA GLN A 88 13.53 19.31 26.85
C GLN A 88 12.39 20.30 27.15
N HIS A 89 11.16 19.79 27.27
CA HIS A 89 9.97 20.60 27.59
C HIS A 89 8.85 19.74 28.23
N HIS A 90 7.71 20.37 28.53
CA HIS A 90 6.52 19.72 29.12
C HIS A 90 5.25 19.90 28.28
N ARG A 91 5.38 20.44 27.07
CA ARG A 91 4.26 20.60 26.16
C ARG A 91 3.65 19.24 25.80
N ILE A 92 2.33 19.18 25.88
CA ILE A 92 1.52 18.04 25.41
C ILE A 92 0.99 18.41 24.03
N ASP A 93 1.32 17.61 23.03
CA ASP A 93 0.94 17.83 21.65
C ASP A 93 -0.39 17.15 21.33
N ARG A 94 -1.32 17.88 20.73
CA ARG A 94 -2.55 17.29 20.20
C ARG A 94 -2.21 16.47 18.96
N LEU A 95 -2.57 15.20 18.95
CA LEU A 95 -2.16 14.24 17.91
C LEU A 95 -2.51 14.70 16.48
N SER A 96 -3.65 15.38 16.30
CA SER A 96 -4.10 15.90 15.00
C SER A 96 -3.26 17.06 14.48
N ASP A 97 -2.84 17.97 15.37
CA ASP A 97 -1.98 19.08 15.00
C ASP A 97 -0.56 18.56 14.77
N PHE A 98 -0.09 17.68 15.65
CA PHE A 98 1.24 17.09 15.55
C PHE A 98 1.46 16.35 14.21
N ILE A 99 0.53 15.49 13.78
CA ILE A 99 0.66 14.80 12.49
C ILE A 99 0.56 15.75 11.30
N ARG A 100 -0.23 16.83 11.38
CA ARG A 100 -0.27 17.86 10.33
C ARG A 100 1.12 18.45 10.15
N GLU A 101 1.72 18.92 11.23
CA GLU A 101 3.01 19.61 11.19
C GLU A 101 4.13 18.67 10.73
N VAL A 102 4.13 17.41 11.18
CA VAL A 102 5.07 16.40 10.70
C VAL A 102 4.91 16.15 9.20
N ARG A 103 3.68 16.07 8.69
CA ARG A 103 3.41 15.89 7.26
C ARG A 103 3.88 17.06 6.42
N GLU A 104 3.73 18.28 6.92
CA GLU A 104 4.25 19.48 6.26
C GLU A 104 5.78 19.50 6.21
N VAL A 105 6.45 18.94 7.22
CA VAL A 105 7.92 18.78 7.21
C VAL A 105 8.36 17.70 6.23
N THR A 106 7.59 16.63 6.07
CA THR A 106 7.90 15.51 5.19
C THR A 106 7.42 15.69 3.75
N ASP A 107 6.74 16.80 3.43
CA ASP A 107 6.02 17.03 2.18
C ASP A 107 5.02 15.89 1.86
N GLU A 108 4.39 15.32 2.89
CA GLU A 108 3.36 14.29 2.75
C GLU A 108 1.97 14.94 2.63
N PRO A 109 1.13 14.52 1.65
CA PRO A 109 -0.20 15.11 1.47
C PRO A 109 -1.09 14.90 2.71
N GLN A 110 -1.60 16.01 3.25
CA GLN A 110 -2.40 16.08 4.47
C GLN A 110 -3.74 15.32 4.38
N HIS A 111 -4.34 15.32 3.19
CA HIS A 111 -5.58 14.62 2.89
C HIS A 111 -5.51 14.04 1.48
N VAL A 112 -5.22 12.75 1.36
CA VAL A 112 -5.51 12.02 0.13
C VAL A 112 -7.00 11.75 0.17
N LEU A 113 -7.82 12.65 -0.39
CA LEU A 113 -9.15 12.24 -0.85
C LEU A 113 -8.95 10.94 -1.61
N PRO A 114 -9.78 9.90 -1.43
CA PRO A 114 -9.69 8.72 -2.27
C PRO A 114 -10.05 9.17 -3.68
N ARG A 115 -9.06 9.71 -4.39
CA ARG A 115 -9.11 9.99 -5.81
C ARG A 115 -9.51 8.65 -6.38
N GLN A 116 -10.57 8.67 -7.15
CA GLN A 116 -10.92 7.56 -7.99
C GLN A 116 -9.71 7.35 -8.91
N GLU A 117 -8.79 6.46 -8.48
CA GLU A 117 -7.46 6.27 -9.10
C GLU A 117 -7.59 5.74 -10.54
N PHE A 118 -8.76 5.22 -10.89
CA PHE A 118 -9.05 4.61 -12.17
C PHE A 118 -10.25 5.30 -12.82
N SER A 119 -10.07 5.72 -14.06
CA SER A 119 -11.12 6.33 -14.88
C SER A 119 -12.27 5.38 -15.18
N SER A 120 -12.02 4.06 -15.12
CA SER A 120 -13.05 3.03 -15.35
C SER A 120 -12.77 1.73 -14.60
N GLY A 121 -13.82 0.91 -14.44
CA GLY A 121 -13.69 -0.43 -13.85
C GLY A 121 -12.85 -1.40 -14.68
N ARG A 122 -12.69 -1.16 -15.99
CA ARG A 122 -11.80 -1.96 -16.86
C ARG A 122 -10.33 -1.67 -16.56
N GLU A 123 -9.99 -0.40 -16.43
CA GLU A 123 -8.65 0.06 -16.08
C GLU A 123 -8.22 -0.49 -14.70
N LEU A 124 -9.13 -0.52 -13.72
CA LEU A 124 -8.89 -1.18 -12.43
C LEU A 124 -8.57 -2.68 -12.59
N ILE A 125 -9.27 -3.39 -13.48
CA ILE A 125 -9.05 -4.83 -13.70
C ILE A 125 -7.71 -5.08 -14.39
N GLU A 126 -7.38 -4.30 -15.42
CA GLU A 126 -6.12 -4.43 -16.18
C GLU A 126 -4.91 -4.07 -15.32
N THR A 127 -4.98 -2.98 -14.56
CA THR A 127 -3.90 -2.61 -13.64
C THR A 127 -3.72 -3.63 -12.52
N VAL A 128 -4.79 -4.23 -11.99
CA VAL A 128 -4.69 -5.30 -10.99
C VAL A 128 -4.13 -6.59 -11.59
N LYS A 129 -4.45 -6.92 -12.85
CA LYS A 129 -3.83 -8.04 -13.57
C LYS A 129 -2.34 -7.79 -13.79
N ALA A 130 -1.97 -6.62 -14.30
CA ALA A 130 -0.58 -6.22 -14.48
C ALA A 130 0.20 -6.23 -13.16
N ARG A 131 -0.38 -5.75 -12.06
CA ARG A 131 0.24 -5.84 -10.72
C ARG A 131 0.39 -7.29 -10.25
N ARG A 132 -0.57 -8.17 -10.56
CA ARG A 132 -0.48 -9.59 -10.22
C ARG A 132 0.61 -10.29 -11.05
N GLU A 133 0.69 -10.00 -12.34
CA GLU A 133 1.71 -10.52 -13.23
C GLU A 133 3.09 -10.01 -12.83
N GLN A 134 3.24 -8.73 -12.51
CA GLN A 134 4.46 -8.16 -11.94
C GLN A 134 4.81 -8.84 -10.61
N ALA A 135 3.87 -9.00 -9.68
CA ALA A 135 4.13 -9.68 -8.41
C ALA A 135 4.48 -11.17 -8.59
N GLN A 136 3.91 -11.83 -9.61
CA GLN A 136 4.26 -13.21 -9.96
C GLN A 136 5.63 -13.29 -10.63
N ALA A 137 6.00 -12.32 -11.47
CA ALA A 137 7.32 -12.21 -12.08
C ALA A 137 8.38 -11.87 -11.04
N PHE A 138 8.13 -10.93 -10.13
CA PHE A 138 8.99 -10.65 -8.98
C PHE A 138 9.12 -11.85 -8.06
N ARG A 139 8.04 -12.61 -7.86
CA ARG A 139 8.10 -13.86 -7.11
C ARG A 139 8.91 -14.92 -7.84
N ALA A 140 8.76 -15.07 -9.15
CA ALA A 140 9.56 -16.00 -9.95
C ALA A 140 11.04 -15.60 -9.96
N ILE A 141 11.36 -14.31 -10.04
CA ILE A 141 12.72 -13.78 -9.95
C ILE A 141 13.27 -13.96 -8.53
N ALA A 142 12.47 -13.73 -7.49
CA ALA A 142 12.88 -13.99 -6.11
C ALA A 142 13.09 -15.49 -5.84
N ASP A 143 12.22 -16.34 -6.38
CA ASP A 143 12.34 -17.80 -6.33
C ASP A 143 13.56 -18.27 -7.17
N GLU A 144 13.88 -17.65 -8.32
CA GLU A 144 15.10 -17.89 -9.11
C GLU A 144 16.38 -17.45 -8.38
N ILE A 145 16.37 -16.29 -7.73
CA ILE A 145 17.46 -15.81 -6.87
C ILE A 145 17.62 -16.70 -5.64
N GLU A 146 16.52 -17.23 -5.09
CA GLU A 146 16.51 -18.16 -3.96
C GLU A 146 17.02 -19.56 -4.37
N VAL A 147 16.79 -19.97 -5.64
CA VAL A 147 17.36 -21.17 -6.27
C VAL A 147 18.85 -20.98 -6.61
N GLU A 148 19.27 -19.81 -7.10
CA GLU A 148 20.68 -19.44 -7.27
C GLU A 148 21.44 -19.39 -5.92
N MET A 149 20.73 -19.25 -4.80
CA MET A 149 21.27 -19.31 -3.43
C MET A 149 21.27 -20.73 -2.80
N GLY A 150 20.96 -21.76 -3.60
CA GLY A 150 20.87 -23.16 -3.19
C GLY A 150 22.21 -23.81 -2.80
N GLU A 151 22.15 -24.98 -2.14
CA GLU A 151 23.31 -25.76 -1.69
C GLU A 151 24.28 -26.13 -2.83
N GLU A 152 23.78 -26.22 -4.05
CA GLU A 152 24.57 -26.54 -5.24
C GLU A 152 25.47 -25.37 -5.64
N THR A 153 24.97 -24.12 -5.63
CA THR A 153 25.77 -22.92 -5.92
C THR A 153 26.80 -22.63 -4.83
N ASP A 154 26.45 -22.88 -3.56
CA ASP A 154 27.40 -22.74 -2.44
C ASP A 154 28.55 -23.75 -2.53
N ARG A 155 28.29 -24.95 -3.06
CA ARG A 155 29.33 -25.97 -3.25
C ARG A 155 30.38 -25.56 -4.29
N TYR A 156 30.01 -24.68 -5.22
CA TYR A 156 30.88 -24.18 -6.30
C TYR A 156 31.35 -22.74 -6.11
N ASN A 157 30.97 -22.07 -5.01
CA ASN A 157 31.39 -20.70 -4.75
C ASN A 157 32.75 -20.69 -4.01
N PRO A 158 33.86 -20.28 -4.69
CA PRO A 158 35.19 -20.29 -4.08
C PRO A 158 35.36 -19.23 -2.97
N ASP A 159 34.44 -18.26 -2.86
CA ASP A 159 34.52 -17.15 -1.90
C ASP A 159 33.83 -17.49 -0.56
N LEU A 160 33.25 -18.68 -0.41
CA LEU A 160 32.66 -19.13 0.85
C LEU A 160 33.73 -19.69 1.79
N VAL A 161 33.81 -19.12 2.99
CA VAL A 161 34.64 -19.65 4.08
C VAL A 161 33.74 -20.44 5.03
N ASP A 162 33.99 -21.74 5.19
CA ASP A 162 33.17 -22.65 6.01
C ASP A 162 31.65 -22.56 5.73
N GLY A 163 31.28 -22.31 4.47
CA GLY A 163 29.89 -22.14 4.04
C GLY A 163 29.27 -20.77 4.32
N VAL A 164 30.08 -19.77 4.70
CA VAL A 164 29.68 -18.38 4.96
C VAL A 164 30.39 -17.43 4.01
N LEU A 165 29.63 -16.53 3.37
CA LEU A 165 30.19 -15.50 2.51
C LEU A 165 30.65 -14.32 3.37
N VAL A 166 31.93 -14.27 3.69
CA VAL A 166 32.51 -13.20 4.50
C VAL A 166 32.52 -11.90 3.70
N ARG A 167 31.84 -10.88 4.22
CA ARG A 167 31.82 -9.55 3.60
C ARG A 167 32.92 -8.68 4.18
N TRP A 168 33.57 -7.91 3.32
CA TRP A 168 34.69 -7.05 3.68
C TRP A 168 34.27 -5.59 3.63
N ILE A 169 34.62 -4.82 4.67
CA ILE A 169 34.51 -3.36 4.69
C ILE A 169 35.68 -2.78 3.88
N ASN A 170 36.88 -3.26 4.17
CA ASN A 170 38.15 -2.98 3.49
C ASN A 170 38.95 -4.30 3.41
N PRO A 171 39.97 -4.41 2.54
CA PRO A 171 40.85 -5.58 2.52
C PRO A 171 41.39 -5.90 3.93
N GLY A 172 41.21 -7.13 4.41
CA GLY A 172 41.61 -7.56 5.76
C GLY A 172 40.63 -7.22 6.90
N ARG A 173 39.58 -6.43 6.65
CA ARG A 173 38.57 -6.04 7.65
C ARG A 173 37.17 -6.51 7.29
N ALA A 174 36.66 -7.49 8.02
CA ALA A 174 35.32 -8.06 7.78
C ALA A 174 34.18 -7.25 8.42
N ALA A 175 33.05 -7.17 7.71
CA ALA A 175 31.76 -6.69 8.17
C ALA A 175 31.05 -7.81 8.97
N ARG A 176 31.46 -8.00 10.22
CA ARG A 176 31.04 -9.13 11.09
C ARG A 176 29.53 -9.25 11.24
N ASP A 177 28.87 -8.16 11.65
CA ASP A 177 27.43 -8.14 11.91
C ASP A 177 26.60 -8.31 10.65
N GLU A 178 27.03 -7.71 9.54
CA GLU A 178 26.36 -7.81 8.24
C GLU A 178 26.49 -9.22 7.66
N THR A 179 27.68 -9.82 7.78
CA THR A 179 27.94 -11.22 7.39
C THR A 179 27.06 -12.17 8.20
N ALA A 180 27.05 -11.99 9.53
CA ALA A 180 26.26 -12.79 10.45
C ALA A 180 24.75 -12.68 10.19
N PHE A 181 24.25 -11.46 9.97
CA PHE A 181 22.85 -11.20 9.72
C PHE A 181 22.38 -11.77 8.37
N ARG A 182 23.16 -11.60 7.29
CA ARG A 182 22.82 -12.17 5.99
C ARG A 182 22.83 -13.69 5.99
N HIS A 183 23.79 -14.31 6.67
CA HIS A 183 23.82 -15.75 6.82
C HIS A 183 22.61 -16.26 7.61
N ALA A 184 22.23 -15.58 8.70
CA ALA A 184 21.03 -15.90 9.46
C ALA A 184 19.74 -15.78 8.61
N LEU A 185 19.64 -14.75 7.77
CA LEU A 185 18.54 -14.61 6.80
C LEU A 185 18.51 -15.76 5.79
N LYS A 186 19.65 -16.10 5.19
CA LYS A 186 19.78 -17.21 4.24
C LYS A 186 19.32 -18.53 4.86
N THR A 187 19.77 -18.82 6.07
CA THR A 187 19.38 -20.03 6.82
C THR A 187 17.88 -20.02 7.16
N ALA A 188 17.32 -18.87 7.53
CA ALA A 188 15.89 -18.76 7.80
C ALA A 188 15.01 -18.96 6.56
N HIS A 189 15.44 -18.47 5.40
CA HIS A 189 14.80 -18.76 4.10
C HIS A 189 14.84 -20.26 3.77
N ARG A 190 15.99 -20.92 3.98
CA ARG A 190 16.12 -22.38 3.81
C ARG A 190 15.18 -23.16 4.71
N LEU A 191 15.12 -22.83 6.00
CA LEU A 191 14.20 -23.48 6.95
C LEU A 191 12.75 -23.34 6.48
N ARG A 192 12.37 -22.18 5.91
CA ARG A 192 11.04 -21.98 5.35
C ARG A 192 10.80 -22.84 4.12
N ALA A 193 11.75 -22.89 3.18
CA ALA A 193 11.64 -23.67 1.95
C ALA A 193 11.55 -25.19 2.25
N ALA A 194 12.30 -25.67 3.25
CA ALA A 194 12.24 -27.04 3.74
C ALA A 194 10.97 -27.37 4.55
N GLY A 195 10.12 -26.37 4.85
CA GLY A 195 8.94 -26.54 5.68
C GLY A 195 9.23 -26.74 7.18
N GLU A 196 10.46 -26.49 7.61
CA GLU A 196 10.89 -26.65 9.00
C GLU A 196 10.50 -25.46 9.88
N ARG A 197 10.41 -25.70 11.18
CA ARG A 197 10.08 -24.64 12.14
C ARG A 197 11.29 -23.72 12.34
N MET A 198 11.15 -22.48 11.91
CA MET A 198 12.16 -21.43 12.09
C MET A 198 12.20 -20.93 13.55
N THR A 199 12.91 -21.63 14.43
CA THR A 199 13.04 -21.29 15.87
C THR A 199 14.01 -20.14 16.12
N ASP A 200 13.89 -19.43 17.26
CA ASP A 200 14.84 -18.35 17.60
C ASP A 200 16.27 -18.91 17.71
N ALA A 201 16.41 -20.11 18.31
CA ALA A 201 17.70 -20.78 18.49
C ALA A 201 18.41 -21.06 17.16
N ALA A 202 17.72 -21.67 16.18
CA ALA A 202 18.35 -21.98 14.88
C ALA A 202 18.86 -20.73 14.13
N ILE A 203 18.15 -19.60 14.27
CA ILE A 203 18.58 -18.33 13.66
C ILE A 203 19.77 -17.73 14.43
N ILE A 204 19.74 -17.80 15.75
CA ILE A 204 20.83 -17.31 16.61
C ILE A 204 22.11 -18.12 16.37
N ASP A 205 22.00 -19.45 16.28
CA ASP A 205 23.15 -20.34 16.02
C ASP A 205 23.78 -20.03 14.66
N ALA A 206 22.95 -19.80 13.63
CA ALA A 206 23.43 -19.39 12.31
C ALA A 206 24.15 -18.04 12.35
N TYR A 207 23.58 -17.06 13.07
CA TYR A 207 24.20 -15.75 13.25
C TYR A 207 25.56 -15.85 13.96
N GLU A 208 25.63 -16.57 15.09
CA GLU A 208 26.85 -16.73 15.87
C GLU A 208 27.95 -17.44 15.10
N ARG A 209 27.60 -18.49 14.36
CA ARG A 209 28.53 -19.22 13.49
C ARG A 209 29.17 -18.26 12.48
N ALA A 210 28.35 -17.51 11.74
CA ALA A 210 28.83 -16.59 10.72
C ALA A 210 29.59 -15.38 11.30
N TYR A 211 29.21 -14.89 12.48
CA TYR A 211 29.96 -13.85 13.18
C TYR A 211 31.36 -14.34 13.55
N ASN A 212 31.47 -15.54 14.12
CA ASN A 212 32.75 -16.11 14.54
C ASN A 212 33.67 -16.40 13.35
N ILE A 213 33.12 -16.85 12.22
CA ILE A 213 33.89 -17.01 10.97
C ILE A 213 34.39 -15.64 10.50
N ALA A 214 33.53 -14.63 10.41
CA ALA A 214 33.95 -13.29 10.01
C ALA A 214 34.98 -12.66 10.96
N GLN A 215 34.88 -12.94 12.26
CA GLN A 215 35.87 -12.54 13.27
C GLN A 215 37.20 -13.25 13.05
N ARG A 216 37.20 -14.54 12.75
CA ARG A 216 38.43 -15.32 12.52
C ARG A 216 39.17 -14.84 11.26
N GLU A 217 38.44 -14.59 10.18
CA GLU A 217 39.02 -14.22 8.89
C GLU A 217 39.39 -12.73 8.79
N GLY A 218 38.63 -11.84 9.43
CA GLY A 218 38.77 -10.39 9.23
C GLY A 218 38.59 -9.56 10.50
N ALA A 219 39.13 -10.02 11.63
CA ALA A 219 39.15 -9.30 12.90
C ALA A 219 39.77 -7.90 12.77
N ASP A 220 40.86 -7.76 12.01
CA ASP A 220 41.63 -6.52 11.89
C ASP A 220 42.04 -5.97 13.27
N GLY A 221 42.56 -6.85 14.14
CA GLY A 221 42.94 -6.53 15.52
C GLY A 221 41.79 -6.21 16.49
N ARG A 222 40.52 -6.23 16.04
CA ARG A 222 39.36 -5.94 16.89
C ARG A 222 39.01 -7.11 17.80
N ALA A 223 38.74 -6.81 19.07
CA ALA A 223 38.13 -7.76 19.99
C ALA A 223 36.75 -8.21 19.48
N PRO A 224 36.32 -9.45 19.80
CA PRO A 224 34.97 -9.90 19.50
C PRO A 224 33.96 -9.06 20.27
N GLU A 225 33.01 -8.48 19.55
CA GLU A 225 31.97 -7.60 20.07
C GLU A 225 30.61 -8.23 19.74
N MET A 226 30.38 -9.43 20.27
CA MET A 226 29.15 -10.15 20.01
C MET A 226 28.00 -9.46 20.76
N PRO A 227 26.85 -9.21 20.10
CA PRO A 227 25.69 -8.66 20.79
C PRO A 227 25.25 -9.53 21.98
N PRO A 228 24.73 -8.94 23.06
CA PRO A 228 24.20 -9.70 24.20
C PRO A 228 23.02 -10.59 23.77
N MET A 229 22.75 -11.66 24.52
CA MET A 229 21.74 -12.67 24.16
C MET A 229 20.35 -12.07 23.89
N ARG A 230 19.96 -11.05 24.67
CA ARG A 230 18.69 -10.33 24.48
C ARG A 230 18.57 -9.69 23.10
N ASP A 231 19.66 -9.13 22.58
CA ASP A 231 19.68 -8.47 21.29
C ASP A 231 19.68 -9.50 20.15
N ARG A 232 20.38 -10.64 20.33
CA ARG A 232 20.33 -11.78 19.42
C ARG A 232 18.93 -12.39 19.29
N GLN A 233 18.21 -12.57 20.41
CA GLN A 233 16.81 -13.00 20.39
C GLN A 233 15.91 -12.02 19.63
N THR A 234 16.15 -10.72 19.80
CA THR A 234 15.38 -9.69 19.07
C THR A 234 15.70 -9.74 17.57
N MET A 235 16.97 -9.88 17.21
CA MET A 235 17.42 -10.06 15.82
C MET A 235 16.78 -11.30 15.19
N ALA A 236 16.75 -12.44 15.88
CA ALA A 236 16.15 -13.67 15.38
C ALA A 236 14.65 -13.52 15.05
N ARG A 237 13.90 -12.82 15.92
CA ARG A 237 12.50 -12.49 15.67
C ARG A 237 12.32 -11.59 14.44
N ARG A 238 13.26 -10.67 14.18
CA ARG A 238 13.24 -9.81 12.98
C ARG A 238 13.52 -10.60 11.72
N VAL A 239 14.53 -11.46 11.73
CA VAL A 239 14.84 -12.38 10.62
C VAL A 239 13.60 -13.19 10.26
N ARG A 240 12.92 -13.76 11.26
CA ARG A 240 11.64 -14.45 11.04
C ARG A 240 10.57 -13.53 10.45
N GLY A 241 10.47 -12.29 10.94
CA GLY A 241 9.58 -11.27 10.40
C GLY A 241 9.82 -11.00 8.91
N TYR A 242 11.07 -10.76 8.51
CA TYR A 242 11.45 -10.52 7.11
C TYR A 242 11.07 -11.69 6.20
N VAL A 243 11.41 -12.91 6.62
CA VAL A 243 11.11 -14.12 5.86
C VAL A 243 9.60 -14.32 5.75
N THR A 244 8.85 -14.24 6.87
CA THR A 244 7.41 -14.54 6.86
C THR A 244 6.55 -13.47 6.19
N GLN A 245 6.88 -12.19 6.36
CA GLN A 245 6.09 -11.07 5.84
C GLN A 245 6.47 -10.65 4.41
N GLY A 246 7.54 -11.21 3.83
CA GLY A 246 7.92 -10.95 2.44
C GLY A 246 8.31 -9.50 2.14
N LYS A 247 8.73 -8.74 3.16
CA LYS A 247 9.31 -7.41 2.97
C LYS A 247 10.82 -7.52 2.93
N THR A 248 11.35 -7.67 1.72
CA THR A 248 12.69 -7.20 1.40
C THR A 248 12.64 -5.68 1.37
N ASP A 249 12.73 -5.02 2.53
CA ASP A 249 13.00 -3.57 2.58
C ASP A 249 14.49 -3.26 2.31
N SER A 250 15.27 -4.25 1.89
CA SER A 250 16.64 -4.08 1.37
C SER A 250 16.64 -4.25 -0.15
N TYR A 251 16.84 -3.14 -0.86
CA TYR A 251 16.84 -2.92 -2.31
C TYR A 251 15.46 -2.73 -2.95
N GLY A 252 15.06 -1.46 -3.03
CA GLY A 252 13.93 -0.98 -3.83
C GLY A 252 12.61 -1.10 -3.08
N THR A 253 12.07 0.05 -2.67
CA THR A 253 10.67 0.20 -2.27
C THR A 253 9.77 -0.65 -3.18
N PRO A 254 9.07 -1.69 -2.68
CA PRO A 254 8.02 -2.30 -3.45
C PRO A 254 6.91 -1.25 -3.57
N THR A 255 6.89 -0.52 -4.69
CA THR A 255 5.86 0.46 -5.04
C THR A 255 4.50 -0.20 -5.33
N ALA A 256 4.35 -1.50 -5.05
CA ALA A 256 3.11 -2.22 -5.16
C ALA A 256 2.15 -1.81 -4.03
N ARG A 257 1.44 -0.71 -4.24
CA ARG A 257 0.25 -0.36 -3.44
C ARG A 257 -0.73 -1.53 -3.50
N TYR A 258 -0.94 -2.20 -2.36
CA TYR A 258 -2.00 -3.21 -2.22
C TYR A 258 -3.36 -2.62 -2.58
N ALA A 259 -4.22 -3.43 -3.21
CA ALA A 259 -5.58 -3.02 -3.53
C ALA A 259 -6.35 -2.66 -2.24
N THR A 260 -6.95 -1.46 -2.21
CA THR A 260 -7.71 -0.99 -1.06
C THR A 260 -8.96 -1.85 -0.82
N THR A 261 -9.55 -1.79 0.38
CA THR A 261 -10.77 -2.56 0.70
C THR A 261 -11.95 -2.20 -0.20
N SER A 262 -12.06 -0.94 -0.63
CA SER A 262 -13.07 -0.50 -1.61
C SER A 262 -12.80 -1.07 -3.01
N GLN A 263 -11.54 -1.06 -3.47
CA GLN A 263 -11.13 -1.69 -4.74
C GLN A 263 -11.40 -3.21 -4.72
N ARG A 264 -11.12 -3.90 -3.60
CA ARG A 264 -11.45 -5.32 -3.41
C ARG A 264 -12.95 -5.59 -3.45
N LYS A 265 -13.77 -4.74 -2.81
CA LYS A 265 -15.25 -4.85 -2.88
C LYS A 265 -15.75 -4.60 -4.30
N ALA A 266 -15.25 -3.56 -4.99
CA ALA A 266 -15.59 -3.25 -6.37
C ALA A 266 -15.25 -4.42 -7.32
N LEU A 267 -14.07 -5.03 -7.15
CA LEU A 267 -13.65 -6.26 -7.84
C LEU A 267 -14.51 -7.47 -7.46
N ALA A 268 -14.99 -7.59 -6.22
CA ALA A 268 -15.90 -8.68 -5.83
C ALA A 268 -17.29 -8.54 -6.48
N THR A 269 -17.78 -7.31 -6.64
CA THR A 269 -19.04 -7.02 -7.34
C THR A 269 -18.91 -7.12 -8.87
N MET A 270 -17.80 -6.68 -9.45
CA MET A 270 -17.58 -6.71 -10.90
C MET A 270 -16.95 -8.04 -11.39
N GLY A 271 -16.26 -8.74 -10.51
CA GLY A 271 -15.46 -9.91 -10.81
C GLY A 271 -16.29 -11.18 -10.81
N ARG A 272 -16.67 -11.62 -12.02
CA ARG A 272 -16.90 -13.01 -12.44
C ARG A 272 -18.02 -13.80 -11.73
N ARG A 273 -18.27 -13.67 -10.41
CA ARG A 273 -19.33 -14.40 -9.67
C ARG A 273 -20.70 -13.76 -9.84
N GLY A 274 -20.84 -12.44 -9.73
CA GLY A 274 -22.13 -11.75 -9.86
C GLY A 274 -22.73 -11.86 -11.27
N GLY A 275 -21.89 -11.64 -12.29
CA GLY A 275 -22.26 -11.78 -13.70
C GLY A 275 -22.56 -13.23 -14.10
N LYS A 276 -21.71 -14.19 -13.73
CA LYS A 276 -21.96 -15.61 -14.01
C LYS A 276 -23.17 -16.16 -13.27
N LYS A 277 -23.40 -15.77 -12.01
CA LYS A 277 -24.57 -16.21 -11.24
C LYS A 277 -25.85 -15.56 -11.77
N SER A 278 -25.80 -14.33 -12.27
CA SER A 278 -26.93 -13.72 -12.97
C SER A 278 -27.20 -14.40 -14.31
N ALA A 279 -26.18 -14.67 -15.12
CA ALA A 279 -26.32 -15.41 -16.38
C ALA A 279 -26.86 -16.83 -16.15
N GLN A 280 -26.31 -17.54 -15.17
CA GLN A 280 -26.79 -18.86 -14.75
C GLN A 280 -28.25 -18.81 -14.27
N ARG A 281 -28.70 -17.76 -13.58
CA ARG A 281 -30.10 -17.58 -13.18
C ARG A 281 -31.04 -17.40 -14.38
N TRP A 282 -30.61 -16.66 -15.40
CA TRP A 282 -31.37 -16.53 -16.65
C TRP A 282 -31.45 -17.85 -17.42
N GLU A 283 -30.44 -18.72 -17.29
CA GLU A 283 -30.38 -20.03 -17.95
C GLU A 283 -31.15 -21.12 -17.19
N THR A 284 -31.15 -21.07 -15.86
CA THR A 284 -31.77 -22.09 -14.99
C THR A 284 -33.21 -21.79 -14.59
N ASP A 285 -33.57 -20.52 -14.46
CA ASP A 285 -34.94 -20.10 -14.08
C ASP A 285 -35.33 -18.78 -14.79
N PRO A 286 -35.60 -18.84 -16.11
CA PRO A 286 -35.93 -17.68 -16.92
C PRO A 286 -37.27 -17.02 -16.57
N GLU A 287 -38.15 -17.75 -15.87
CA GLU A 287 -39.47 -17.27 -15.42
C GLU A 287 -39.52 -16.99 -13.90
N GLY A 288 -38.40 -17.11 -13.19
CA GLY A 288 -38.32 -16.81 -11.77
C GLY A 288 -38.60 -15.34 -11.44
N GLU A 289 -38.96 -15.08 -10.19
CA GLU A 289 -39.31 -13.74 -9.68
C GLU A 289 -38.23 -12.67 -9.99
N TYR A 290 -36.96 -13.05 -9.90
CA TYR A 290 -35.84 -12.18 -10.27
C TYR A 290 -35.83 -11.84 -11.77
N ALA A 291 -36.01 -12.83 -12.65
CA ALA A 291 -35.99 -12.64 -14.09
C ALA A 291 -37.20 -11.82 -14.56
N GLN A 292 -38.40 -12.12 -14.03
CA GLN A 292 -39.61 -11.37 -14.30
C GLN A 292 -39.52 -9.91 -13.81
N GLY A 293 -39.00 -9.67 -12.60
CA GLY A 293 -38.79 -8.31 -12.08
C GLY A 293 -37.81 -7.49 -12.94
N ARG A 294 -36.76 -8.12 -13.47
CA ARG A 294 -35.83 -7.46 -14.42
C ARG A 294 -36.47 -7.22 -15.79
N ARG A 295 -37.27 -8.16 -16.31
CA ARG A 295 -38.05 -7.96 -17.55
C ARG A 295 -39.05 -6.81 -17.41
N ALA A 296 -39.78 -6.73 -16.30
CA ALA A 296 -40.71 -5.64 -16.02
C ALA A 296 -39.99 -4.27 -15.95
N THR A 297 -38.83 -4.21 -15.31
CA THR A 297 -38.00 -3.00 -15.26
C THR A 297 -37.52 -2.58 -16.66
N LEU A 298 -37.08 -3.55 -17.47
CA LEU A 298 -36.69 -3.31 -18.86
C LEU A 298 -37.87 -2.82 -19.69
N GLN A 299 -39.04 -3.48 -19.62
CA GLN A 299 -40.24 -3.05 -20.32
C GLN A 299 -40.66 -1.63 -19.93
N LYS A 300 -40.62 -1.28 -18.64
CA LYS A 300 -40.89 0.10 -18.18
C LYS A 300 -39.90 1.10 -18.77
N THR A 301 -38.62 0.73 -18.82
CA THR A 301 -37.57 1.55 -19.42
C THR A 301 -37.77 1.73 -20.93
N HIS A 302 -38.10 0.65 -21.65
CA HIS A 302 -38.40 0.69 -23.09
C HIS A 302 -39.63 1.55 -23.39
N ARG A 303 -40.69 1.46 -22.58
CA ARG A 303 -41.87 2.34 -22.68
C ARG A 303 -41.48 3.81 -22.52
N LYS A 304 -40.68 4.15 -21.49
CA LYS A 304 -40.20 5.52 -21.27
C LYS A 304 -39.31 6.01 -22.42
N LYS A 305 -38.40 5.18 -22.92
CA LYS A 305 -37.54 5.51 -24.07
C LYS A 305 -38.35 5.70 -25.36
N LYS A 306 -39.40 4.90 -25.58
CA LYS A 306 -40.31 5.07 -26.72
C LYS A 306 -41.03 6.42 -26.64
N ALA A 307 -41.60 6.76 -25.48
CA ALA A 307 -42.23 8.05 -25.25
C ALA A 307 -41.25 9.22 -25.44
N GLN A 308 -40.03 9.11 -24.90
CA GLN A 308 -38.98 10.11 -25.09
C GLN A 308 -38.61 10.27 -26.57
N GLY A 309 -38.49 9.18 -27.32
CA GLY A 309 -38.20 9.22 -28.75
C GLY A 309 -39.31 9.91 -29.56
N VAL A 310 -40.58 9.68 -29.20
CA VAL A 310 -41.72 10.38 -29.82
C VAL A 310 -41.70 11.86 -29.48
N SER A 311 -41.49 12.20 -28.20
CA SER A 311 -41.39 13.61 -27.76
C SER A 311 -40.25 14.35 -28.44
N ASN A 312 -39.08 13.73 -28.56
CA ASN A 312 -37.93 14.31 -29.27
C ASN A 312 -38.22 14.51 -30.77
N ARG A 313 -38.89 13.55 -31.42
CA ARG A 313 -39.32 13.69 -32.82
C ARG A 313 -40.27 14.87 -32.99
N GLN A 314 -41.26 15.01 -32.11
CA GLN A 314 -42.22 16.11 -32.13
C GLN A 314 -41.52 17.47 -31.93
N ARG A 315 -40.59 17.58 -30.97
CA ARG A 315 -39.80 18.81 -30.77
C ARG A 315 -39.02 19.22 -32.02
N VAL A 316 -38.39 18.25 -32.68
CA VAL A 316 -37.68 18.50 -33.95
C VAL A 316 -38.66 18.93 -35.06
N GLY A 317 -39.78 18.23 -35.22
CA GLY A 317 -40.78 18.55 -36.24
C GLY A 317 -41.43 19.92 -36.04
N LEU A 318 -41.82 20.26 -34.80
CA LEU A 318 -42.39 21.56 -34.44
C LEU A 318 -41.42 22.71 -34.73
N PHE A 319 -40.14 22.54 -34.38
CA PHE A 319 -39.15 23.56 -34.71
C PHE A 319 -38.97 23.73 -36.21
N ILE A 320 -38.87 22.62 -36.97
CA ILE A 320 -38.73 22.68 -38.43
C ILE A 320 -39.91 23.40 -39.09
N THR A 321 -41.13 23.08 -38.66
CA THR A 321 -42.35 23.71 -39.22
C THR A 321 -42.46 25.18 -38.83
N ALA A 322 -42.22 25.54 -37.56
CA ALA A 322 -42.21 26.93 -37.13
C ALA A 322 -41.14 27.76 -37.87
N PHE A 323 -39.93 27.22 -37.99
CA PHE A 323 -38.82 27.88 -38.67
C PHE A 323 -39.11 28.08 -40.16
N TRP A 324 -39.73 27.10 -40.82
CA TRP A 324 -40.14 27.22 -42.22
C TRP A 324 -41.20 28.32 -42.42
N VAL A 325 -42.19 28.41 -41.53
CA VAL A 325 -43.23 29.46 -41.57
C VAL A 325 -42.63 30.86 -41.35
N GLU A 326 -41.66 31.01 -40.46
CA GLU A 326 -41.07 32.32 -40.12
C GLU A 326 -40.01 32.79 -41.11
N MET A 327 -39.19 31.88 -41.64
CA MET A 327 -37.98 32.21 -42.39
C MET A 327 -38.04 31.80 -43.87
N ASP A 328 -39.13 31.17 -44.32
CA ASP A 328 -39.33 30.65 -45.70
C ASP A 328 -38.19 29.74 -46.18
N ARG A 329 -37.55 29.03 -45.25
CA ARG A 329 -36.49 28.03 -45.51
C ARG A 329 -36.46 26.95 -44.45
N LEU A 330 -35.89 25.79 -44.77
CA LEU A 330 -35.62 24.76 -43.79
C LEU A 330 -34.43 25.15 -42.86
N PRO A 331 -34.49 24.81 -41.56
CA PRO A 331 -33.38 25.03 -40.66
C PRO A 331 -32.21 24.08 -40.94
N THR A 332 -31.00 24.55 -40.70
CA THR A 332 -29.78 23.75 -40.77
C THR A 332 -29.68 22.78 -39.60
N TRP A 333 -28.85 21.74 -39.74
CA TRP A 333 -28.59 20.79 -38.65
C TRP A 333 -28.11 21.48 -37.37
N ALA A 334 -27.29 22.53 -37.49
CA ALA A 334 -26.76 23.27 -36.35
C ALA A 334 -27.87 24.06 -35.61
N GLU A 335 -28.79 24.70 -36.34
CA GLU A 335 -29.93 25.43 -35.78
C GLU A 335 -30.88 24.48 -35.02
N ILE A 336 -31.18 23.30 -35.59
CA ILE A 336 -32.03 22.31 -34.92
C ILE A 336 -31.36 21.76 -33.64
N GLN A 337 -30.05 21.54 -33.67
CA GLN A 337 -29.31 21.09 -32.49
C GLN A 337 -29.29 22.15 -31.38
N ALA A 338 -29.10 23.42 -31.75
CA ALA A 338 -29.09 24.54 -30.80
C ALA A 338 -30.43 24.67 -30.08
N GLU A 339 -31.55 24.59 -30.81
CA GLU A 339 -32.88 24.73 -30.24
C GLU A 339 -33.30 23.50 -29.41
N THR A 340 -33.05 22.30 -29.93
CA THR A 340 -33.55 21.07 -29.29
C THR A 340 -32.62 20.53 -28.20
N GLY A 341 -31.35 20.97 -28.17
CA GLY A 341 -30.31 20.43 -27.30
C GLY A 341 -29.92 18.98 -27.63
N LEU A 342 -30.33 18.46 -28.80
CA LEU A 342 -30.08 17.08 -29.21
C LEU A 342 -28.75 16.95 -29.97
N SER A 343 -28.14 15.77 -29.91
CA SER A 343 -26.94 15.48 -30.70
C SER A 343 -27.27 15.36 -32.19
N ARG A 344 -26.30 15.71 -33.06
CA ARG A 344 -26.44 15.63 -34.53
C ARG A 344 -26.99 14.29 -35.01
N ALA A 345 -26.50 13.18 -34.46
CA ALA A 345 -26.97 11.83 -34.82
C ALA A 345 -28.44 11.59 -34.46
N THR A 346 -28.90 12.15 -33.34
CA THR A 346 -30.30 12.05 -32.90
C THR A 346 -31.19 12.90 -33.78
N VAL A 347 -30.77 14.13 -34.10
CA VAL A 347 -31.48 15.02 -35.03
C VAL A 347 -31.59 14.38 -36.41
N ALA A 348 -30.50 13.86 -36.98
CA ALA A 348 -30.50 13.18 -38.28
C ALA A 348 -31.51 12.04 -38.35
N ARG A 349 -31.55 11.19 -37.32
CA ARG A 349 -32.50 10.09 -37.23
C ARG A 349 -33.96 10.57 -37.15
N HIS A 350 -34.24 11.64 -36.42
CA HIS A 350 -35.59 12.18 -36.32
C HIS A 350 -36.05 12.90 -37.57
N VAL A 351 -35.17 13.64 -38.24
CA VAL A 351 -35.45 14.28 -39.54
C VAL A 351 -35.68 13.24 -40.64
N SER A 352 -34.87 12.18 -40.69
CA SER A 352 -35.12 11.06 -41.62
C SER A 352 -36.49 10.44 -41.41
N ALA A 353 -36.86 10.20 -40.14
CA ALA A 353 -38.16 9.64 -39.80
C ALA A 353 -39.33 10.58 -40.14
N LEU A 354 -39.16 11.90 -40.03
CA LEU A 354 -40.16 12.89 -40.45
C LEU A 354 -40.29 12.95 -41.98
N LYS A 355 -39.18 12.73 -42.69
CA LYS A 355 -39.17 12.70 -44.16
C LYS A 355 -39.90 11.48 -44.68
N GLU A 356 -39.68 10.33 -44.04
CA GLU A 356 -40.39 9.08 -44.33
C GLU A 356 -41.90 9.16 -44.02
N SER A 357 -42.31 9.92 -43.00
CA SER A 357 -43.72 10.10 -42.66
C SER A 357 -44.43 11.21 -43.46
N GLY A 358 -43.69 11.97 -44.28
CA GLY A 358 -44.26 13.08 -45.05
C GLY A 358 -44.59 14.32 -44.23
N ASP A 359 -44.09 14.41 -43.00
CA ASP A 359 -44.38 15.51 -42.05
C ASP A 359 -43.38 16.68 -42.18
N LEU A 360 -42.53 16.66 -43.21
CA LEU A 360 -41.60 17.74 -43.52
C LEU A 360 -42.27 18.71 -44.52
N PRO A 361 -42.27 20.03 -44.24
CA PRO A 361 -42.77 21.01 -45.21
C PRO A 361 -41.96 20.92 -46.52
N ALA A 362 -42.68 21.02 -47.64
CA ALA A 362 -42.17 20.86 -49.00
C ALA A 362 -41.40 22.08 -49.49
#